data_AF-A0A498H0N1-F1
#
_entry.id   AF-A0A498H0N1-F1
#
_cell.length_a   1.000
_cell.length_b   1.000
_cell.length_c   1.000
_cell.angle_alpha   90.00
_cell.angle_beta   90.00
_cell.angle_gamma   90.00
#
_symmetry.space_group_name_H-M   'P 1'
#
loop_
_entity.id
_entity.type
_entity.pdbx_description
1 polymer ?
#
loop_
_entity_poly.entity_id
_entity_poly.type
_entity_poly.pdbx_seq_one_letter_code
_entity_poly.pdbx_strand_id
1 'polypeptide(L)'
;MLEENEYVGVMKQMYNKSLILEDPSDFHPVLYFYFVDSLAHIDFTLGMLSFNYMSPKNIMNMEYLRWRLDQEKQGERALFPEFINWLKVEHPDTFESLPLLWSGIYDNDDPASYRGFRIVLNPEEKRPIPAGYLSVIVDQLFDQAFLRRLYRGSALANLFDEFVRTRPAL
;
A
#
# COMPACT_ATOMS: atom_id res chain seq x y z
N MET A 1 29.35 -19.23 1.89
CA MET A 1 28.41 -18.15 1.52
C MET A 1 27.29 -18.18 2.53
N LEU A 2 27.07 -17.11 3.27
CA LEU A 2 25.84 -16.98 4.06
C LEU A 2 24.70 -16.90 3.05
N GLU A 3 23.69 -17.75 3.16
CA GLU A 3 22.46 -17.63 2.38
C GLU A 3 21.96 -16.19 2.50
N GLU A 4 21.83 -15.51 1.36
CA GLU A 4 21.31 -14.15 1.35
C GLU A 4 19.88 -14.19 1.88
N ASN A 5 19.60 -13.40 2.91
CA ASN A 5 18.27 -13.31 3.49
C ASN A 5 17.25 -13.02 2.37
N GLU A 6 16.28 -13.92 2.17
CA GLU A 6 15.31 -13.85 1.08
C GLU A 6 14.55 -12.51 1.02
N TYR A 7 14.34 -11.87 2.18
CA TYR A 7 13.70 -10.55 2.28
C TYR A 7 14.59 -9.42 1.71
N VAL A 8 15.91 -9.55 1.76
CA VAL A 8 16.84 -8.64 1.07
C VAL A 8 16.67 -8.77 -0.44
N GLY A 9 16.44 -9.98 -0.94
CA GLY A 9 16.13 -10.23 -2.35
C GLY A 9 14.87 -9.47 -2.80
N VAL A 10 13.79 -9.57 -2.02
CA VAL A 10 12.53 -8.84 -2.30
C VAL A 10 12.73 -7.32 -2.20
N MET A 11 13.51 -6.85 -1.22
CA MET A 11 13.84 -5.43 -1.11
C MET A 11 14.59 -4.90 -2.33
N LYS A 12 15.58 -5.66 -2.83
CA LYS A 12 16.30 -5.33 -4.07
C LYS A 12 15.36 -5.32 -5.27
N GLN A 13 14.45 -6.29 -5.39
CA GLN A 13 13.43 -6.31 -6.43
C GLN A 13 12.59 -5.04 -6.41
N MET A 14 12.08 -4.64 -5.25
CA MET A 14 11.29 -3.41 -5.09
C MET A 14 12.06 -2.16 -5.49
N TYR A 15 13.31 -2.00 -5.03
CA TYR A 15 14.13 -0.82 -5.38
C TYR A 15 14.60 -0.80 -6.85
N ASN A 16 14.62 -1.95 -7.52
CA ASN A 16 14.88 -2.03 -8.95
C ASN A 16 13.64 -1.73 -9.80
N LYS A 17 12.44 -1.67 -9.19
CA LYS A 17 11.26 -1.15 -9.89
C LYS A 17 11.44 0.34 -10.12
N SER A 18 10.88 0.81 -11.22
CA SER A 18 10.96 2.22 -11.58
C SER A 18 9.62 2.73 -12.03
N LEU A 19 9.27 3.91 -11.54
CA LEU A 19 8.19 4.73 -12.07
C LEU A 19 8.76 5.53 -13.26
N ILE A 20 9.28 4.84 -14.28
CA ILE A 20 9.84 5.50 -15.46
C ILE A 20 8.68 6.07 -16.30
N LEU A 21 8.65 7.41 -16.35
CA LEU A 21 8.00 8.31 -17.35
C LEU A 21 6.72 9.07 -16.99
N GLU A 22 6.37 9.32 -15.73
CA GLU A 22 5.19 10.15 -15.43
C GLU A 22 5.50 11.22 -14.36
N ASP A 23 5.02 12.45 -14.56
CA ASP A 23 5.13 13.51 -13.56
C ASP A 23 4.26 13.09 -12.37
N PRO A 24 4.79 13.02 -11.12
CA PRO A 24 3.97 12.78 -9.94
C PRO A 24 2.71 13.65 -9.84
N SER A 25 2.69 14.81 -10.51
CA SER A 25 1.54 15.70 -10.59
C SER A 25 0.34 15.14 -11.39
N ASP A 26 0.56 14.19 -12.30
CA ASP A 26 -0.47 13.56 -13.14
C ASP A 26 -1.31 12.54 -12.36
N PHE A 27 -0.78 12.03 -11.24
CA PHE A 27 -1.51 11.10 -10.40
C PHE A 27 -2.67 11.76 -9.65
N HIS A 28 -3.69 10.95 -9.35
CA HIS A 28 -4.72 11.33 -8.41
C HIS A 28 -4.10 11.43 -7.00
N PRO A 29 -4.21 12.57 -6.31
CA PRO A 29 -3.43 12.85 -5.10
C PRO A 29 -3.69 11.87 -3.95
N VAL A 30 -4.93 11.41 -3.79
CA VAL A 30 -5.27 10.40 -2.75
C VAL A 30 -4.73 9.02 -3.13
N LEU A 31 -4.96 8.55 -4.35
CA LEU A 31 -4.50 7.23 -4.79
C LEU A 31 -2.97 7.13 -4.78
N TYR A 32 -2.29 8.19 -5.21
CA TYR A 32 -0.84 8.29 -5.13
C TYR A 32 -0.33 8.29 -3.68
N PHE A 33 -1.02 8.98 -2.77
CA PHE A 33 -0.67 8.97 -1.35
C PHE A 33 -0.64 7.54 -0.82
N TYR A 34 -1.72 6.77 -1.03
CA TYR A 34 -1.85 5.39 -0.56
C TYR A 34 -0.94 4.41 -1.30
N PHE A 35 -0.60 4.70 -2.56
CA PHE A 35 0.41 3.93 -3.30
C PHE A 35 1.78 4.05 -2.64
N VAL A 36 2.26 5.28 -2.41
CA VAL A 36 3.55 5.50 -1.75
C VAL A 36 3.49 4.99 -0.30
N ASP A 37 2.31 5.01 0.34
CA ASP A 37 2.14 4.58 1.73
C ASP A 37 2.32 3.07 1.85
N SER A 38 1.71 2.35 0.91
CA SER A 38 1.92 0.92 0.72
C SER A 38 3.40 0.57 0.53
N LEU A 39 4.13 1.33 -0.32
CA LEU A 39 5.57 1.11 -0.51
C LEU A 39 6.37 1.33 0.78
N ALA A 40 6.03 2.34 1.58
CA ALA A 40 6.71 2.60 2.84
C ALA A 40 6.47 1.48 3.87
N HIS A 41 5.24 0.95 3.94
CA HIS A 41 4.90 -0.18 4.78
C HIS A 41 5.59 -1.49 4.34
N ILE A 42 5.70 -1.72 3.02
CA ILE A 42 6.48 -2.84 2.48
C ILE A 42 7.96 -2.70 2.82
N ASP A 43 8.55 -1.52 2.58
CA ASP A 43 9.96 -1.27 2.86
C ASP A 43 10.29 -1.46 4.35
N PHE A 44 9.42 -0.96 5.23
CA PHE A 44 9.58 -1.16 6.67
C PHE A 44 9.43 -2.63 7.05
N THR A 45 8.43 -3.33 6.52
CA THR A 45 8.23 -4.77 6.78
C THR A 45 9.44 -5.59 6.34
N LEU A 46 9.94 -5.36 5.12
CA LEU A 46 11.15 -6.02 4.61
C LEU A 46 12.38 -5.64 5.43
N GLY A 47 12.53 -4.38 5.84
CA GLY A 47 13.63 -3.92 6.69
C GLY A 47 13.63 -4.59 8.07
N MET A 48 12.45 -4.84 8.63
CA MET A 48 12.27 -5.57 9.89
C MET A 48 12.63 -7.04 9.80
N LEU A 49 12.41 -7.66 8.64
CA LEU A 49 12.69 -9.08 8.38
C LEU A 49 14.13 -9.31 7.88
N SER A 50 14.77 -8.25 7.36
CA SER A 50 16.11 -8.30 6.78
C SER A 50 17.22 -7.86 7.74
N PHE A 51 16.94 -6.86 8.58
CA PHE A 51 17.93 -6.17 9.39
C PHE A 51 17.51 -6.08 10.86
N ASN A 52 18.42 -5.61 11.71
CA ASN A 52 18.10 -5.30 13.10
C ASN A 52 16.98 -4.24 13.17
N TYR A 53 16.03 -4.41 14.09
CA TYR A 53 14.94 -3.45 14.34
C TYR A 53 15.44 -2.01 14.54
N MET A 54 16.57 -1.84 15.24
CA MET A 54 17.19 -0.54 15.52
C MET A 54 18.22 -0.13 14.46
N SER A 55 18.20 -0.76 13.28
CA SER A 55 19.04 -0.30 12.18
C SER A 55 18.66 1.14 11.81
N PRO A 56 19.62 1.99 11.38
CA PRO A 56 19.33 3.36 10.96
C PRO A 56 18.22 3.43 9.91
N LYS A 57 18.16 2.48 8.96
CA LYS A 57 17.09 2.37 7.97
C LYS A 57 15.70 2.25 8.62
N ASN A 58 15.54 1.32 9.56
CA ASN A 58 14.26 1.09 10.22
C ASN A 58 13.87 2.27 11.12
N ILE A 59 14.84 2.92 11.77
CA ILE A 59 14.59 4.15 12.55
C ILE A 59 14.06 5.27 11.66
N MET A 60 14.73 5.56 10.54
CA MET A 60 14.27 6.59 9.60
C MET A 60 12.89 6.28 9.03
N ASN A 61 12.63 5.03 8.66
CA ASN A 61 11.32 4.61 8.17
C ASN A 61 10.21 4.79 9.21
N MET A 62 10.48 4.50 10.49
CA MET A 62 9.51 4.74 11.56
C MET A 62 9.15 6.23 11.68
N GLU A 63 10.13 7.13 11.61
CA GLU A 63 9.85 8.57 11.66
C GLU A 63 9.02 9.02 10.44
N TYR A 64 9.32 8.51 9.25
CA TYR A 64 8.53 8.78 8.05
C TYR A 64 7.09 8.26 8.17
N LEU A 65 6.91 7.00 8.60
CA LEU A 65 5.60 6.37 8.75
C LEU A 65 4.75 7.01 9.85
N ARG A 66 5.37 7.51 10.94
CA ARG A 66 4.66 8.33 11.93
C ARG A 66 4.06 9.59 11.32
N TRP A 67 4.83 10.30 10.51
CA TRP A 67 4.32 11.48 9.80
C TRP A 67 3.18 11.12 8.84
N ARG A 68 3.24 9.95 8.18
CA ARG A 68 2.20 9.48 7.26
C ARG A 68 0.85 9.24 7.94
N LEU A 69 0.85 8.72 9.17
CA LEU A 69 -0.39 8.56 9.97
C LEU A 69 -1.10 9.88 10.26
N ASP A 70 -0.38 11.00 10.33
CA ASP A 70 -1.01 12.31 10.49
C ASP A 70 -1.50 12.86 9.14
N GLN A 71 -0.86 12.46 8.05
CA GLN A 71 -1.21 12.90 6.69
C GLN A 71 -2.39 12.14 6.10
N GLU A 72 -2.58 10.86 6.44
CA GLU A 72 -3.70 10.04 5.95
C GLU A 72 -5.05 10.60 6.42
N LYS A 73 -5.07 11.31 7.57
CA LYS A 73 -6.28 11.88 8.18
C LYS A 73 -6.69 13.22 7.56
N GLN A 74 -5.94 13.74 6.59
CA GLN A 74 -6.16 15.08 6.06
C GLN A 74 -7.01 15.07 4.79
N GLY A 75 -8.08 15.87 4.81
CA GLY A 75 -8.97 16.05 3.66
C GLY A 75 -9.54 14.73 3.16
N GLU A 76 -9.59 14.57 1.84
CA GLU A 76 -10.16 13.40 1.18
C GLU A 76 -9.38 12.11 1.44
N ARG A 77 -8.12 12.18 1.90
CA ARG A 77 -7.32 10.98 2.18
C ARG A 77 -7.96 10.11 3.26
N ALA A 78 -8.67 10.72 4.23
CA ALA A 78 -9.34 10.00 5.29
C ALA A 78 -10.49 9.12 4.77
N LEU A 79 -11.00 9.41 3.58
CA LEU A 79 -12.13 8.70 2.97
C LEU A 79 -11.71 7.42 2.24
N PHE A 80 -10.41 7.22 2.00
CA PHE A 80 -9.93 6.10 1.20
C PHE A 80 -10.25 4.70 1.78
N PRO A 81 -10.11 4.42 3.09
CA PRO A 81 -10.51 3.12 3.63
C PRO A 81 -12.00 2.83 3.39
N GLU A 82 -12.85 3.84 3.54
CA GLU A 82 -14.27 3.70 3.29
C GLU A 82 -14.58 3.55 1.79
N PHE A 83 -13.81 4.19 0.92
CA PHE A 83 -13.89 4.01 -0.52
C PHE A 83 -13.59 2.56 -0.93
N ILE A 84 -12.59 1.92 -0.33
CA ILE A 84 -12.26 0.51 -0.62
C ILE A 84 -13.45 -0.40 -0.27
N ASN A 85 -14.09 -0.18 0.88
CA ASN A 85 -15.28 -0.93 1.27
C ASN A 85 -16.50 -0.62 0.40
N TRP A 86 -16.63 0.62 -0.07
CA TRP A 86 -17.68 0.99 -1.04
C TRP A 86 -17.47 0.30 -2.39
N LEU A 87 -16.23 0.21 -2.89
CA LEU A 87 -15.91 -0.56 -4.09
C LEU A 87 -16.30 -2.03 -3.94
N LYS A 88 -16.05 -2.64 -2.78
CA LYS A 88 -16.41 -4.03 -2.52
C LYS A 88 -17.91 -4.30 -2.70
N VAL A 89 -18.75 -3.33 -2.37
CA VAL A 89 -20.22 -3.45 -2.45
C VAL A 89 -20.76 -3.05 -3.82
N GLU A 90 -20.38 -1.87 -4.32
CA GLU A 90 -20.98 -1.26 -5.52
C GLU A 90 -20.23 -1.61 -6.81
N HIS A 91 -18.93 -1.92 -6.71
CA HIS A 91 -18.05 -2.20 -7.86
C HIS A 91 -17.14 -3.41 -7.59
N PRO A 92 -17.70 -4.61 -7.30
CA PRO A 92 -16.92 -5.77 -6.85
C PRO A 92 -15.80 -6.17 -7.81
N ASP A 93 -16.02 -6.11 -9.13
CA ASP A 93 -14.98 -6.37 -10.15
C ASP A 93 -13.78 -5.41 -10.03
N THR A 94 -14.05 -4.15 -9.66
CA THR A 94 -13.00 -3.15 -9.44
C THR A 94 -12.23 -3.44 -8.16
N PHE A 95 -12.93 -3.88 -7.11
CA PHE A 95 -12.33 -4.28 -5.83
C PHE A 95 -11.45 -5.52 -5.98
N GLU A 96 -11.94 -6.58 -6.64
CA GLU A 96 -11.20 -7.83 -6.86
C GLU A 96 -9.93 -7.64 -7.70
N SER A 97 -9.90 -6.60 -8.53
CA SER A 97 -8.72 -6.25 -9.34
C SER A 97 -7.73 -5.32 -8.65
N LEU A 98 -7.97 -4.94 -7.38
CA LEU A 98 -7.01 -4.16 -6.61
C LEU A 98 -5.80 -5.03 -6.20
N PRO A 99 -4.63 -4.42 -5.94
CA PRO A 99 -3.51 -5.13 -5.32
C PRO A 99 -3.96 -5.74 -3.99
N LEU A 100 -3.46 -6.94 -3.70
CA LEU A 100 -3.82 -7.70 -2.49
C LEU A 100 -3.61 -6.91 -1.20
N LEU A 101 -2.60 -6.03 -1.20
CA LEU A 101 -2.34 -5.19 -0.03
C LEU A 101 -3.47 -4.17 0.21
N TRP A 102 -4.03 -3.57 -0.84
CA TRP A 102 -5.12 -2.61 -0.68
C TRP A 102 -6.43 -3.31 -0.31
N SER A 103 -6.78 -4.37 -1.02
CA SER A 103 -7.99 -5.14 -0.73
C SER A 103 -7.90 -5.89 0.60
N GLY A 104 -6.71 -6.22 1.09
CA GLY A 104 -6.53 -6.86 2.40
C GLY A 104 -6.54 -5.85 3.54
N ILE A 105 -5.67 -4.82 3.50
CA ILE A 105 -5.50 -3.90 4.64
C ILE A 105 -6.73 -3.03 4.90
N TYR A 106 -7.48 -2.67 3.85
CA TYR A 106 -8.59 -1.73 3.94
C TYR A 106 -9.97 -2.40 3.84
N ASP A 107 -10.05 -3.72 3.69
CA ASP A 107 -11.31 -4.44 3.81
C ASP A 107 -11.64 -4.68 5.29
N ASN A 108 -12.82 -4.24 5.72
CA ASN A 108 -13.25 -4.40 7.11
C ASN A 108 -13.50 -5.86 7.52
N ASP A 109 -13.67 -6.77 6.55
CA ASP A 109 -13.87 -8.20 6.80
C ASP A 109 -12.55 -8.99 6.80
N ASP A 110 -11.44 -8.39 6.36
CA ASP A 110 -10.12 -9.04 6.34
C ASP A 110 -9.33 -8.67 7.61
N PRO A 111 -8.72 -9.66 8.29
CA PRO A 111 -7.93 -9.38 9.49
C PRO A 111 -6.59 -8.66 9.22
N ALA A 112 -6.19 -8.50 7.96
CA ALA A 112 -4.95 -7.87 7.57
C ALA A 112 -4.92 -6.38 7.98
N SER A 113 -3.79 -5.94 8.53
CA SER A 113 -3.64 -4.56 9.00
C SER A 113 -2.18 -4.15 9.10
N TYR A 114 -1.94 -2.83 9.16
CA TYR A 114 -0.64 -2.30 9.55
C TYR A 114 -0.52 -2.27 11.09
N ARG A 115 0.35 -3.10 11.65
CA ARG A 115 0.59 -3.19 13.11
C ARG A 115 2.00 -2.76 13.47
N GLY A 116 2.11 -1.61 14.14
CA GLY A 116 3.41 -0.96 14.36
C GLY A 116 4.13 -0.73 13.03
N PHE A 117 3.37 -0.28 12.02
CA PHE A 117 3.78 -0.08 10.63
C PHE A 117 4.14 -1.33 9.81
N ARG A 118 4.14 -2.53 10.39
CA ARG A 118 4.38 -3.75 9.63
C ARG A 118 3.10 -4.27 9.03
N ILE A 119 3.19 -4.85 7.84
CA ILE A 119 2.11 -5.65 7.26
C ILE A 119 1.94 -6.88 8.14
N VAL A 120 0.72 -7.11 8.61
CA VAL A 120 0.32 -8.34 9.31
C VAL A 120 -0.93 -8.86 8.61
N LEU A 121 -0.85 -10.06 8.03
CA LEU A 121 -1.97 -10.68 7.31
C LEU A 121 -2.98 -11.32 8.26
N ASN A 122 -2.48 -12.03 9.27
CA ASN A 122 -3.30 -12.62 10.32
C ASN A 122 -2.70 -12.28 11.69
N PRO A 123 -3.41 -11.53 12.55
CA PRO A 123 -3.04 -11.20 13.92
C PRO A 123 -2.62 -12.39 14.80
N GLU A 124 -3.26 -13.53 14.59
CA GLU A 124 -3.05 -14.74 15.39
C GLU A 124 -1.85 -15.55 14.89
N GLU A 125 -1.39 -15.28 13.67
CA GLU A 125 -0.24 -15.94 13.11
C GLU A 125 1.07 -15.29 13.58
N LYS A 126 1.92 -16.11 14.21
CA LYS A 126 3.24 -15.68 14.71
C LYS A 126 4.35 -15.84 13.69
N ARG A 127 4.07 -16.48 12.55
CA ARG A 127 5.06 -16.71 11.50
C ARG A 127 5.28 -15.43 10.71
N PRO A 128 6.52 -15.16 10.26
CA PRO A 128 6.75 -14.05 9.36
C PRO A 128 6.03 -14.30 8.04
N ILE A 129 5.65 -13.21 7.36
CA ILE A 129 5.07 -13.29 6.02
C ILE A 129 6.09 -13.95 5.08
N PRO A 130 5.69 -14.92 4.25
CA PRO A 130 6.59 -15.52 3.27
C PRO A 130 7.16 -14.47 2.32
N ALA A 131 8.47 -14.51 2.03
CA ALA A 131 9.10 -13.55 1.12
C ALA A 131 8.44 -13.53 -0.27
N GLY A 132 8.04 -14.71 -0.78
CA GLY A 132 7.31 -14.83 -2.04
C GLY A 132 5.97 -14.06 -2.06
N TYR A 133 5.27 -13.98 -0.92
CA TYR A 133 4.04 -13.20 -0.82
C TYR A 133 4.32 -11.70 -0.92
N LEU A 134 5.36 -11.21 -0.25
CA LEU A 134 5.79 -9.81 -0.35
C LEU A 134 6.27 -9.46 -1.78
N SER A 135 6.96 -10.39 -2.45
CA SER A 135 7.33 -10.24 -3.87
C SER A 135 6.09 -10.06 -4.76
N VAL A 136 5.04 -10.86 -4.56
CA VAL A 136 3.79 -10.75 -5.33
C VAL A 136 3.12 -9.40 -5.10
N ILE A 137 3.05 -8.91 -3.85
CA ILE A 137 2.52 -7.57 -3.56
C ILE A 137 3.32 -6.49 -4.31
N VAL A 138 4.65 -6.57 -4.27
CA VAL A 138 5.51 -5.62 -4.98
C VAL A 138 5.21 -5.67 -6.48
N ASP A 139 5.11 -6.85 -7.08
CA ASP A 139 4.82 -6.96 -8.51
C ASP A 139 3.43 -6.41 -8.88
N GLN A 140 2.41 -6.62 -8.05
CA GLN A 140 1.07 -6.06 -8.26
C GLN A 140 1.04 -4.54 -8.18
N LEU A 141 1.74 -3.94 -7.22
CA LEU A 141 1.80 -2.47 -7.08
C LEU A 141 2.52 -1.80 -8.25
N PHE A 142 3.47 -2.48 -8.87
CA PHE A 142 4.19 -1.99 -10.05
C PHE A 142 3.64 -2.55 -11.38
N ASP A 143 2.49 -3.22 -11.34
CA ASP A 143 1.79 -3.63 -12.55
C ASP A 143 1.34 -2.40 -13.34
N GLN A 144 1.56 -2.42 -14.65
CA GLN A 144 1.29 -1.26 -15.51
C GLN A 144 -0.20 -0.98 -15.65
N ALA A 145 -1.06 -2.00 -15.61
CA ALA A 145 -2.49 -1.79 -15.65
C ALA A 145 -3.00 -1.19 -14.34
N PHE A 146 -2.43 -1.60 -13.20
CA PHE A 146 -2.72 -0.97 -11.91
C PHE A 146 -2.23 0.48 -11.84
N LEU A 147 -0.96 0.75 -12.17
CA LEU A 147 -0.40 2.11 -12.13
C LEU A 147 -1.22 3.10 -12.98
N ARG A 148 -1.70 2.68 -14.15
CA ARG A 148 -2.56 3.50 -15.01
C ARG A 148 -3.89 3.90 -14.35
N ARG A 149 -4.37 3.12 -13.39
CA ARG A 149 -5.59 3.41 -12.61
C ARG A 149 -5.35 4.43 -11.50
N LEU A 150 -4.10 4.85 -11.26
CA LEU A 150 -3.78 5.86 -10.27
C LEU A 150 -3.78 7.28 -10.84
N TYR A 151 -3.82 7.44 -12.17
CA TYR A 151 -3.86 8.76 -12.81
C TYR A 151 -5.21 9.45 -12.68
N ARG A 152 -5.17 10.78 -12.70
CA ARG A 152 -6.39 11.60 -12.79
C ARG A 152 -7.20 11.20 -14.02
N GLY A 153 -8.53 11.17 -13.89
CA GLY A 153 -9.44 10.81 -14.97
C GLY A 153 -9.47 9.32 -15.33
N SER A 154 -8.64 8.48 -14.69
CA SER A 154 -8.72 7.03 -14.84
C SER A 154 -10.00 6.46 -14.20
N ALA A 155 -10.34 5.21 -14.51
CA ALA A 155 -11.56 4.58 -13.99
C ALA A 155 -11.62 4.56 -12.46
N LEU A 156 -10.52 4.20 -11.78
CA LEU A 156 -10.47 4.14 -10.33
C LEU A 156 -10.47 5.55 -9.69
N ALA A 157 -9.80 6.52 -10.31
CA ALA A 157 -9.84 7.91 -9.86
C ALA A 157 -11.26 8.50 -9.97
N ASN A 158 -11.95 8.27 -11.09
CA ASN A 158 -13.32 8.75 -11.28
C ASN A 158 -14.29 8.14 -10.26
N LEU A 159 -14.11 6.84 -9.92
CA LEU A 159 -14.88 6.17 -8.88
C LEU A 159 -14.62 6.78 -7.50
N PHE A 160 -13.37 7.14 -7.19
CA PHE A 160 -13.05 7.84 -5.95
C PHE A 160 -13.73 9.22 -5.92
N ASP A 161 -13.63 9.99 -7.00
CA ASP A 161 -14.26 11.31 -7.10
C ASP A 161 -15.79 11.24 -7.01
N GLU A 162 -16.40 10.19 -7.56
CA GLU A 162 -17.83 9.89 -7.42
C GLU A 162 -18.18 9.58 -5.96
N PHE A 163 -17.43 8.67 -5.34
CA PHE A 163 -17.61 8.33 -3.94
C PHE A 163 -17.53 9.55 -3.02
N VAL A 164 -16.56 10.44 -3.23
CA VAL A 164 -16.45 11.70 -2.47
C VAL A 164 -17.67 12.61 -2.71
N ARG A 165 -18.14 12.74 -3.95
CA ARG A 165 -19.30 13.58 -4.30
C ARG A 165 -20.63 13.08 -3.74
N THR A 166 -20.79 11.77 -3.57
CA THR A 166 -22.02 11.17 -3.04
C THR A 166 -22.15 11.29 -1.52
N ARG A 167 -21.10 11.71 -0.82
CA ARG A 167 -21.11 11.89 0.64
C ARG A 167 -21.51 13.30 1.04
N PRO A 168 -22.34 13.47 2.08
CA PRO A 168 -22.52 14.77 2.69
C PRO A 168 -21.17 15.29 3.18
N ALA A 169 -20.87 16.56 2.93
CA ALA A 169 -19.67 17.21 3.49
C ALA A 169 -19.65 16.99 5.01
N LEU A 170 -18.57 16.38 5.49
CA LEU A 170 -18.29 16.20 6.92
C LEU A 170 -18.16 17.56 7.62
#